data_AF-A0A7C2W958-F1
#
_entry.id   AF-A0A7C2W958-F1
#
_cell.length_a   1.000
_cell.length_b   1.000
_cell.length_c   1.000
_cell.angle_alpha   90.00
_cell.angle_beta   90.00
_cell.angle_gamma   90.00
#
_symmetry.space_group_name_H-M   'P 1'
#
loop_
_entity.id
_entity.type
_entity.pdbx_description
1 polymer ?
#
loop_
_entity_poly.entity_id
_entity_poly.type
_entity_poly.pdbx_seq_one_letter_code
_entity_poly.pdbx_strand_id
1 'polypeptide(L)'
;PEVRPGVPVDGPLTVREVAERVKPAVVQIVTEQGVTLRDLFGISRGLATGIGSGVIFDQAGYILTNYHVVADARAIAVALPDGRTFDARPVGTDPDTDLAVLQIPSGNLPVAPLGDSDRLAVGDGVVAIGNALGLPGGPTVTTGVVSALGRTVQEPASETDEPGPVPPGEIDEIQAALEQRFGDVQRRDFATVTGTVSSEIGRYSAIAVAVAAAAILVYISLAFRKVRRPWRYGTAAVIALIYDALIVLGLFSLLGKVRGTEVDTSFIVGLLTVIGFSVHDTIVVFDRVREKLEHDPYLPFEEAVNASLTETLGRSLTTSLTVIFTIVAMLLIGGETIRNFLLVLLVGIVAGTYSSIGVASQVLVAWENRDLARFWRKLRGLTEEERHPAAEVA
;
A
#
# COMPACT_ATOMS: atom_id res chain seq x y z
N PRO A 1 -8.20 13.54 -46.10
CA PRO A 1 -7.17 13.11 -47.08
C PRO A 1 -7.55 11.74 -47.65
N GLU A 2 -7.81 11.71 -48.95
CA GLU A 2 -8.53 10.66 -49.69
C GLU A 2 -7.92 9.26 -49.58
N VAL A 3 -8.77 8.27 -49.34
CA VAL A 3 -8.46 6.84 -49.49
C VAL A 3 -8.47 6.53 -50.99
N ARG A 4 -7.32 6.18 -51.55
CA ARG A 4 -7.24 5.67 -52.93
C ARG A 4 -7.63 4.18 -52.94
N PRO A 5 -8.60 3.76 -53.77
CA PRO A 5 -8.92 2.36 -53.94
C PRO A 5 -8.06 1.72 -55.06
N GLY A 6 -7.61 0.48 -54.84
CA GLY A 6 -7.26 -0.44 -55.92
C GLY A 6 -5.80 -0.50 -56.38
N VAL A 7 -4.84 -0.71 -55.46
CA VAL A 7 -3.54 -1.29 -55.84
C VAL A 7 -3.53 -2.76 -55.42
N PRO A 8 -3.28 -3.73 -56.32
CA PRO A 8 -3.02 -5.11 -55.94
C PRO A 8 -1.72 -5.14 -55.13
N VAL A 9 -1.78 -5.59 -53.88
CA VAL A 9 -0.66 -5.58 -52.95
C VAL A 9 0.18 -6.86 -53.14
N ASP A 10 0.84 -6.98 -54.30
CA ASP A 10 1.89 -7.99 -54.52
C ASP A 10 3.26 -7.39 -54.19
N GLY A 11 3.39 -6.88 -52.96
CA GLY A 11 4.63 -6.38 -52.38
C GLY A 11 4.68 -6.71 -50.88
N PRO A 12 5.88 -6.77 -50.26
CA PRO A 12 5.99 -7.05 -48.83
C PRO A 12 5.24 -5.99 -48.02
N LEU A 13 4.43 -6.44 -47.06
CA LEU A 13 3.67 -5.56 -46.16
C LEU A 13 4.60 -4.59 -45.44
N THR A 14 4.19 -3.33 -45.34
CA THR A 14 4.89 -2.33 -44.55
C THR A 14 4.71 -2.61 -43.04
N VAL A 15 5.65 -2.12 -42.21
CA VAL A 15 5.56 -2.24 -40.73
C VAL A 15 4.23 -1.70 -40.20
N ARG A 16 3.72 -0.62 -40.80
CA ARG A 16 2.43 -0.03 -40.44
C ARG A 16 1.27 -0.97 -40.75
N GLU A 17 1.24 -1.58 -41.93
CA GLU A 17 0.17 -2.52 -42.33
C GLU A 17 0.18 -3.78 -41.46
N VAL A 18 1.38 -4.29 -41.12
CA VAL A 18 1.53 -5.41 -40.18
C VAL A 18 0.98 -5.02 -38.80
N ALA A 19 1.35 -3.84 -38.30
CA ALA A 19 0.87 -3.34 -37.02
C ALA A 19 -0.66 -3.15 -37.01
N GLU A 20 -1.25 -2.51 -38.02
CA GLU A 20 -2.71 -2.31 -38.11
C GLU A 20 -3.47 -3.65 -38.15
N ARG A 21 -2.89 -4.68 -38.78
CA ARG A 21 -3.51 -6.01 -38.87
C ARG A 21 -3.40 -6.83 -37.58
N VAL A 22 -2.29 -6.72 -36.85
CA VAL A 22 -1.99 -7.60 -35.71
C VAL A 22 -2.33 -6.97 -34.36
N LYS A 23 -2.21 -5.64 -34.21
CA LYS A 23 -2.48 -4.93 -32.95
C LYS A 23 -3.80 -5.30 -32.26
N PRO A 24 -4.93 -5.50 -32.97
CA PRO A 24 -6.18 -5.89 -32.32
C PRO A 24 -6.12 -7.24 -31.59
N ALA A 25 -5.22 -8.13 -31.97
CA ALA A 25 -5.02 -9.45 -31.37
C ALA A 25 -3.96 -9.48 -30.26
N VAL A 26 -3.24 -8.37 -30.03
CA VAL A 26 -2.21 -8.27 -28.98
C VAL A 26 -2.86 -7.82 -27.69
N VAL A 27 -2.73 -8.63 -26.65
CA VAL A 27 -3.38 -8.42 -25.35
C VAL A 27 -2.35 -8.13 -24.27
N GLN A 28 -2.82 -7.49 -23.20
CA GLN A 28 -2.06 -7.38 -21.96
C GLN A 28 -2.45 -8.53 -21.04
N ILE A 29 -1.44 -9.14 -20.41
CA ILE A 29 -1.62 -10.18 -19.39
C ILE A 29 -1.19 -9.60 -18.06
N VAL A 30 -2.05 -9.76 -17.06
CA VAL A 30 -1.79 -9.36 -15.67
C VAL A 30 -1.95 -10.60 -14.80
N THR A 31 -0.94 -10.91 -14.00
CA THR A 31 -0.94 -12.06 -13.10
C THR A 31 -0.82 -11.63 -11.66
N GLU A 32 -1.52 -12.32 -10.77
CA GLU A 32 -1.36 -12.15 -9.32
C GLU A 32 -0.53 -13.33 -8.78
N GLN A 33 0.73 -13.07 -8.44
CA GLN A 33 1.65 -14.04 -7.87
C GLN A 33 1.61 -14.00 -6.34
N GLY A 34 1.57 -15.17 -5.72
CA GLY A 34 1.63 -15.27 -4.27
C GLY A 34 3.06 -15.21 -3.76
N VAL A 35 3.53 -14.04 -3.33
CA VAL A 35 4.89 -13.90 -2.78
C VAL A 35 4.92 -14.33 -1.33
N THR A 36 5.90 -15.15 -0.96
CA THR A 36 6.12 -15.56 0.42
C THR A 36 7.42 -14.92 0.91
N LEU A 37 7.29 -13.79 1.62
CA LEU A 37 8.41 -13.10 2.25
C LEU A 37 8.67 -13.70 3.63
N ARG A 38 9.93 -14.00 3.91
CA ARG A 38 10.36 -14.52 5.20
C ARG A 38 11.09 -13.42 5.94
N ASP A 39 10.42 -12.82 6.90
CA ASP A 39 10.97 -11.74 7.72
C ASP A 39 11.31 -12.25 9.13
N LEU A 40 11.95 -11.38 9.93
CA LEU A 40 12.38 -11.66 11.30
C LEU A 40 11.22 -12.07 12.24
N PHE A 41 9.97 -11.79 11.85
CA PHE A 41 8.74 -12.10 12.60
C PHE A 41 7.91 -13.27 12.03
N GLY A 42 8.39 -13.97 10.99
CA GLY A 42 7.72 -15.14 10.43
C GLY A 42 7.55 -15.10 8.91
N ILE A 43 6.69 -15.98 8.40
CA ILE A 43 6.37 -16.10 6.97
C ILE A 43 5.19 -15.18 6.63
N SER A 44 5.45 -14.07 5.94
CA SER A 44 4.44 -13.14 5.41
C SER A 44 4.09 -13.52 3.97
N ARG A 45 2.81 -13.79 3.69
CA ARG A 45 2.32 -14.05 2.32
C ARG A 45 1.75 -12.76 1.73
N GLY A 46 2.44 -12.18 0.76
CA GLY A 46 2.00 -11.04 -0.05
C GLY A 46 1.45 -11.47 -1.43
N LEU A 47 1.00 -10.48 -2.19
CA LEU A 47 0.65 -10.61 -3.60
C LEU A 47 1.58 -9.68 -4.39
N ALA A 48 2.25 -10.19 -5.41
CA ALA A 48 2.94 -9.38 -6.41
C ALA A 48 2.18 -9.48 -7.73
N THR A 49 2.22 -8.43 -8.54
CA THR A 49 1.60 -8.42 -9.85
C THR A 49 2.66 -8.63 -10.94
N GLY A 50 2.53 -9.70 -11.71
CA GLY A 50 3.28 -9.90 -12.95
C GLY A 50 2.54 -9.27 -14.12
N ILE A 51 3.29 -8.79 -15.11
CA ILE A 51 2.75 -8.11 -16.28
C ILE A 51 3.45 -8.64 -17.52
N GLY A 52 2.69 -8.96 -18.58
CA GLY A 52 3.23 -9.52 -19.82
C GLY A 52 2.35 -9.24 -21.05
N SER A 53 2.84 -9.64 -22.21
CA SER A 53 2.08 -9.55 -23.48
C SER A 53 1.56 -10.92 -23.89
N GLY A 54 0.39 -10.96 -24.49
CA GLY A 54 -0.13 -12.15 -25.15
C GLY A 54 -0.58 -11.88 -26.57
N VAL A 55 -0.74 -12.93 -27.36
CA VAL A 55 -1.29 -12.87 -28.72
C VAL A 55 -2.44 -13.86 -28.87
N ILE A 56 -3.61 -13.36 -29.26
CA ILE A 56 -4.77 -14.19 -29.59
C ILE A 56 -4.50 -14.86 -30.94
N PHE A 57 -4.40 -16.19 -30.97
CA PHE A 57 -4.14 -16.94 -32.20
C PHE A 57 -5.34 -17.75 -32.71
N ASP A 58 -6.43 -17.80 -31.93
CA ASP A 58 -7.65 -18.52 -32.29
C ASP A 58 -8.92 -17.75 -31.87
N GLN A 59 -9.97 -17.83 -32.69
CA GLN A 59 -11.22 -17.08 -32.49
C GLN A 59 -12.02 -17.55 -31.28
N ALA A 60 -11.75 -18.73 -30.74
CA ALA A 60 -12.32 -19.27 -29.52
C ALA A 60 -11.62 -18.76 -28.24
N GLY A 61 -10.66 -17.83 -28.37
CA GLY A 61 -10.04 -17.16 -27.23
C GLY A 61 -8.79 -17.84 -26.69
N TYR A 62 -8.04 -18.54 -27.54
CA TYR A 62 -6.72 -19.05 -27.18
C TYR A 62 -5.65 -17.98 -27.37
N ILE A 63 -4.82 -17.80 -26.35
CA ILE A 63 -3.78 -16.77 -26.27
C ILE A 63 -2.44 -17.43 -26.01
N LEU A 64 -1.43 -17.07 -26.79
CA LEU A 64 -0.04 -17.49 -26.60
C LEU A 64 0.72 -16.41 -25.82
N THR A 65 1.52 -16.83 -24.84
CA THR A 65 2.37 -15.97 -23.98
C THR A 65 3.59 -16.74 -23.52
N ASN A 66 4.48 -16.07 -22.79
CA ASN A 66 5.60 -16.69 -22.09
C ASN A 66 5.15 -17.45 -20.83
N TYR A 67 5.87 -18.53 -20.50
CA TYR A 67 5.64 -19.30 -19.27
C TYR A 67 5.97 -18.47 -18.02
N HIS A 68 7.09 -17.73 -18.01
CA HIS A 68 7.51 -16.94 -16.84
C HIS A 68 6.49 -15.86 -16.45
N VAL A 69 5.68 -15.36 -17.40
CA VAL A 69 4.61 -14.39 -17.13
C VAL A 69 3.50 -15.00 -16.27
N VAL A 70 3.23 -16.29 -16.47
CA VAL A 70 2.11 -17.02 -15.84
C VAL A 70 2.56 -18.02 -14.78
N ALA A 71 3.87 -18.21 -14.63
CA ALA A 71 4.46 -19.05 -13.60
C ALA A 71 4.04 -18.56 -12.20
N ASP A 72 3.61 -19.50 -11.36
CA ASP A 72 3.17 -19.27 -9.98
C ASP A 72 2.02 -18.25 -9.79
N ALA A 73 1.32 -17.93 -10.89
CA ALA A 73 0.16 -17.05 -10.86
C ALA A 73 -1.04 -17.75 -10.20
N ARG A 74 -1.65 -17.09 -9.20
CA ARG A 74 -2.90 -17.53 -8.56
C ARG A 74 -4.13 -17.12 -9.37
N ALA A 75 -4.04 -15.98 -10.03
CA ALA A 75 -5.05 -15.45 -10.93
C ALA A 75 -4.37 -14.85 -12.17
N ILE A 76 -5.03 -14.97 -13.31
CA ILE A 76 -4.55 -14.46 -14.60
C ILE A 76 -5.72 -13.69 -15.22
N ALA A 77 -5.50 -12.42 -15.51
CA ALA A 77 -6.43 -11.57 -16.21
C ALA A 77 -5.83 -11.14 -17.55
N VAL A 78 -6.66 -11.10 -18.58
CA VAL A 78 -6.28 -10.66 -19.93
C VAL A 78 -7.09 -9.43 -20.29
N ALA A 79 -6.41 -8.33 -20.60
CA ALA A 79 -7.04 -7.11 -21.10
C ALA A 79 -6.84 -6.99 -22.62
N LEU A 80 -7.96 -6.81 -23.34
CA LEU A 80 -7.99 -6.62 -24.78
C LEU A 80 -7.77 -5.14 -25.13
N PRO A 81 -7.31 -4.84 -26.37
CA PRO A 81 -7.16 -3.45 -26.84
C PRO A 81 -8.46 -2.63 -26.84
N ASP A 82 -9.62 -3.29 -26.85
CA ASP A 82 -10.94 -2.63 -26.79
C ASP A 82 -11.38 -2.27 -25.36
N GLY A 83 -10.54 -2.55 -24.36
CA GLY A 83 -10.78 -2.25 -22.95
C GLY A 83 -11.55 -3.33 -22.18
N ARG A 84 -11.93 -4.44 -22.83
CA ARG A 84 -12.53 -5.59 -22.14
C ARG A 84 -11.46 -6.39 -21.40
N THR A 85 -11.80 -6.87 -20.22
CA THR A 85 -10.93 -7.75 -19.42
C THR A 85 -11.63 -9.07 -19.13
N PHE A 86 -10.89 -10.16 -19.19
CA PHE A 86 -11.38 -11.52 -18.94
C PHE A 86 -10.47 -12.27 -17.98
N ASP A 87 -11.09 -13.08 -17.11
CA ASP A 87 -10.35 -14.10 -16.37
C ASP A 87 -9.90 -15.19 -17.35
N ALA A 88 -8.61 -15.51 -17.30
CA ALA A 88 -7.99 -16.50 -18.16
C ALA A 88 -7.61 -17.75 -17.37
N ARG A 89 -7.65 -18.89 -18.06
CA ARG A 89 -7.20 -20.17 -17.51
C ARG A 89 -6.03 -20.72 -18.33
N PRO A 90 -4.98 -21.26 -17.69
CA PRO A 90 -3.93 -21.95 -18.42
C PRO A 90 -4.49 -23.24 -19.03
N VAL A 91 -4.26 -23.42 -20.31
CA VAL A 91 -4.59 -24.63 -21.08
C VAL A 91 -3.40 -25.58 -21.11
N GLY A 92 -2.19 -25.02 -21.26
CA GLY A 92 -0.94 -25.77 -21.26
C GLY A 92 0.26 -24.84 -21.09
N THR A 93 1.35 -25.38 -20.55
CA THR A 93 2.60 -24.66 -20.26
C THR A 93 3.78 -25.56 -20.61
N ASP A 94 4.85 -24.96 -21.13
CA ASP A 94 6.12 -25.61 -21.41
C ASP A 94 7.26 -24.75 -20.84
N PRO A 95 7.80 -25.11 -19.66
CA PRO A 95 8.89 -24.38 -19.03
C PRO A 95 10.20 -24.41 -19.83
N ASP A 96 10.45 -25.46 -20.62
CA ASP A 96 11.73 -25.62 -21.33
C ASP A 96 11.85 -24.65 -22.52
N THR A 97 10.71 -24.30 -23.13
CA THR A 97 10.62 -23.35 -24.25
C THR A 97 10.09 -21.97 -23.86
N ASP A 98 9.83 -21.76 -22.57
CA ASP A 98 9.19 -20.57 -22.00
C ASP A 98 7.84 -20.23 -22.67
N LEU A 99 7.00 -21.23 -22.98
CA LEU A 99 5.70 -21.03 -23.64
C LEU A 99 4.53 -21.36 -22.72
N ALA A 100 3.45 -20.60 -22.85
CA ALA A 100 2.18 -20.90 -22.22
C ALA A 100 0.99 -20.51 -23.10
N VAL A 101 -0.07 -21.31 -23.02
CA VAL A 101 -1.34 -21.06 -23.69
C VAL A 101 -2.43 -20.83 -22.65
N LEU A 102 -3.13 -19.71 -22.80
CA LEU A 102 -4.28 -19.31 -21.98
C LEU A 102 -5.57 -19.41 -22.79
N GLN A 103 -6.69 -19.57 -22.09
CA GLN A 103 -8.03 -19.49 -22.67
C GLN A 103 -8.88 -18.47 -21.91
N ILE A 104 -9.58 -17.62 -22.67
CA ILE A 104 -10.59 -16.70 -22.15
C ILE A 104 -12.00 -17.09 -22.65
N PRO A 105 -13.07 -16.84 -21.86
CA PRO A 105 -14.43 -17.20 -22.22
C PRO A 105 -15.06 -16.19 -23.19
N SER A 106 -14.47 -16.01 -24.37
CA SER A 106 -14.97 -15.10 -25.42
C SER A 106 -14.81 -15.73 -26.80
N GLY A 107 -15.78 -15.50 -27.68
CA GLY A 107 -15.76 -15.94 -29.08
C GLY A 107 -15.69 -14.76 -30.05
N ASN A 108 -15.30 -15.04 -31.29
CA ASN A 108 -15.27 -14.10 -32.41
C ASN A 108 -14.27 -12.93 -32.21
N LEU A 109 -13.09 -13.27 -31.71
CA LEU A 109 -12.01 -12.34 -31.42
C LEU A 109 -11.13 -12.06 -32.66
N PRO A 110 -10.48 -10.88 -32.73
CA PRO A 110 -9.41 -10.66 -33.69
C PRO A 110 -8.26 -11.63 -33.41
N VAL A 111 -7.72 -12.24 -34.46
CA VAL A 111 -6.64 -13.23 -34.37
C VAL A 111 -5.41 -12.78 -35.13
N ALA A 112 -4.24 -13.06 -34.57
CA ALA A 112 -2.98 -13.04 -35.31
C ALA A 112 -2.73 -14.47 -35.82
N PRO A 113 -2.75 -14.70 -37.14
CA PRO A 113 -2.51 -16.04 -37.69
C PRO A 113 -1.07 -16.46 -37.43
N LEU A 114 -0.88 -17.71 -37.00
CA LEU A 114 0.44 -18.31 -36.88
C LEU A 114 1.03 -18.60 -38.27
N GLY A 115 2.33 -18.36 -38.42
CA GLY A 115 3.09 -18.67 -39.61
C GLY A 115 3.80 -20.02 -39.54
N ASP A 116 4.45 -20.40 -40.64
CA ASP A 116 5.30 -21.57 -40.75
C ASP A 116 6.76 -21.16 -40.51
N SER A 117 7.34 -21.60 -39.40
CA SER A 117 8.72 -21.28 -39.02
C SER A 117 9.77 -21.91 -39.94
N ASP A 118 9.44 -23.00 -40.64
CA ASP A 118 10.39 -23.68 -41.54
C ASP A 118 10.69 -22.86 -42.80
N ARG A 119 9.90 -21.81 -43.05
CA ARG A 119 10.06 -20.88 -44.18
C ARG A 119 10.87 -19.64 -43.83
N LEU A 120 11.21 -19.43 -42.56
CA LEU A 120 12.02 -18.28 -42.14
C LEU A 120 13.43 -18.39 -42.69
N ALA A 121 13.97 -17.27 -43.16
CA ALA A 121 15.35 -17.14 -43.63
C ALA A 121 16.09 -16.03 -42.87
N VAL A 122 17.40 -16.19 -42.72
CA VAL A 122 18.26 -15.11 -42.21
C VAL A 122 18.20 -13.93 -43.18
N GLY A 123 17.92 -12.75 -42.66
CA GLY A 123 17.69 -11.53 -43.43
C GLY A 123 16.21 -11.15 -43.59
N ASP A 124 15.27 -12.02 -43.21
CA ASP A 124 13.85 -11.66 -43.21
C ASP A 124 13.57 -10.50 -42.26
N GLY A 125 12.72 -9.57 -42.68
CA GLY A 125 12.26 -8.47 -41.84
C GLY A 125 11.34 -8.96 -40.73
N VAL A 126 11.55 -8.46 -39.52
CA VAL A 126 10.77 -8.81 -38.32
C VAL A 126 10.08 -7.56 -37.78
N VAL A 127 8.85 -7.74 -37.33
CA VAL A 127 8.10 -6.74 -36.57
C VAL A 127 7.65 -7.39 -35.27
N ALA A 128 8.18 -6.91 -34.14
CA ALA A 128 7.77 -7.31 -32.81
C ALA A 128 6.69 -6.34 -32.30
N ILE A 129 5.60 -6.88 -31.78
CA ILE A 129 4.48 -6.10 -31.24
C ILE A 129 4.15 -6.64 -29.85
N GLY A 130 4.10 -5.78 -28.85
CA GLY A 130 3.86 -6.16 -27.46
C GLY A 130 3.06 -5.11 -26.70
N ASN A 131 2.36 -5.53 -25.65
CA ASN A 131 1.54 -4.67 -24.81
C ASN A 131 1.70 -5.02 -23.32
N ALA A 132 2.92 -5.32 -22.89
CA ALA A 132 3.16 -5.75 -21.51
C ALA A 132 2.67 -4.68 -20.54
N LEU A 133 3.17 -3.46 -20.63
CA LEU A 133 2.89 -2.41 -19.66
C LEU A 133 1.50 -1.75 -19.80
N GLY A 134 0.70 -2.08 -20.83
CA GLY A 134 -0.64 -1.51 -21.03
C GLY A 134 -0.65 0.01 -21.13
N LEU A 135 0.41 0.60 -21.70
CA LEU A 135 0.63 2.04 -21.70
C LEU A 135 -0.43 2.77 -22.56
N PRO A 136 -0.75 4.04 -22.20
CA PRO A 136 -1.56 4.89 -23.06
C PRO A 136 -0.94 4.99 -24.46
N GLY A 137 -1.72 4.68 -25.50
CA GLY A 137 -1.25 4.60 -26.89
C GLY A 137 -1.21 3.19 -27.48
N GLY A 138 -1.42 2.15 -26.66
CA GLY A 138 -1.56 0.76 -27.11
C GLY A 138 -0.21 0.03 -27.31
N PRO A 139 -0.20 -1.09 -28.06
CA PRO A 139 0.99 -1.92 -28.20
C PRO A 139 2.18 -1.19 -28.83
N THR A 140 3.37 -1.41 -28.28
CA THR A 140 4.65 -0.97 -28.85
C THR A 140 5.02 -1.80 -30.06
N VAL A 141 5.64 -1.18 -31.07
CA VAL A 141 6.07 -1.83 -32.31
C VAL A 141 7.56 -1.60 -32.51
N THR A 142 8.32 -2.69 -32.65
CA THR A 142 9.75 -2.68 -32.92
C THR A 142 10.01 -3.42 -34.22
N THR A 143 10.96 -2.98 -35.04
CA THR A 143 11.36 -3.69 -36.27
C THR A 143 12.81 -4.16 -36.19
N GLY A 144 13.11 -5.28 -36.84
CA GLY A 144 14.43 -5.86 -36.89
C GLY A 144 14.57 -6.83 -38.06
N VAL A 145 15.61 -7.67 -38.01
CA VAL A 145 15.85 -8.72 -39.02
C VAL A 145 16.19 -10.04 -38.34
N VAL A 146 15.81 -11.15 -38.97
CA VAL A 146 16.22 -12.49 -38.54
C VAL A 146 17.74 -12.58 -38.71
N SER A 147 18.47 -12.59 -37.59
CA SER A 147 19.94 -12.59 -37.60
C SER A 147 20.55 -13.99 -37.64
N ALA A 148 19.83 -15.00 -37.14
CA ALA A 148 20.22 -16.41 -37.14
C ALA A 148 19.00 -17.29 -36.82
N LEU A 149 19.01 -18.54 -37.29
CA LEU A 149 17.98 -19.56 -37.01
C LEU A 149 18.59 -20.70 -36.18
N GLY A 150 17.77 -21.42 -35.41
CA GLY A 150 18.18 -22.63 -34.68
C GLY A 150 19.17 -22.41 -33.53
N ARG A 151 19.33 -21.16 -33.06
CA ARG A 151 20.13 -20.85 -31.86
C ARG A 151 19.26 -20.84 -30.62
N THR A 152 19.72 -21.50 -29.56
CA THR A 152 19.17 -21.30 -28.21
C THR A 152 19.87 -20.10 -27.59
N VAL A 153 19.14 -19.03 -27.32
CA VAL A 153 19.64 -17.91 -26.53
C VAL A 153 19.21 -18.18 -25.10
N GLN A 154 20.16 -18.46 -24.23
CA GLN A 154 19.89 -18.62 -22.81
C GLN A 154 19.88 -17.23 -22.19
N GLU A 155 18.71 -16.78 -21.75
CA GLU A 155 18.60 -15.56 -20.96
C GLU A 155 19.39 -15.81 -19.67
N PRO A 156 20.49 -15.07 -19.40
CA PRO A 156 21.22 -15.25 -18.15
C PRO A 156 20.24 -14.96 -17.00
N ALA A 157 20.19 -15.85 -16.01
CA ALA A 157 19.42 -15.60 -14.80
C ALA A 157 19.91 -14.27 -14.21
N SER A 158 19.04 -13.26 -14.23
CA SER A 158 19.33 -11.91 -13.77
C SER A 158 19.64 -11.92 -12.27
N GLU A 159 20.92 -11.99 -11.91
CA GLU A 159 21.36 -11.74 -10.52
C GLU A 159 21.35 -10.25 -10.16
N THR A 160 20.90 -9.39 -11.07
CA THR A 160 20.44 -8.01 -10.80
C THR A 160 19.43 -7.65 -11.88
N ASP A 161 18.19 -7.36 -11.49
CA ASP A 161 17.16 -6.77 -12.37
C ASP A 161 17.59 -5.34 -12.75
N GLU A 162 18.54 -5.21 -13.67
CA GLU A 162 18.63 -3.99 -14.48
C GLU A 162 18.06 -4.30 -15.87
N PRO A 163 16.83 -3.82 -16.17
CA PRO A 163 16.23 -4.03 -17.48
C PRO A 163 17.12 -3.36 -18.55
N GLY A 164 17.29 -4.06 -19.69
CA GLY A 164 17.98 -3.52 -20.87
C GLY A 164 17.42 -2.16 -21.30
N PRO A 165 18.14 -1.37 -22.11
CA PRO A 165 17.84 0.04 -22.34
C PRO A 165 16.42 0.20 -22.85
N VAL A 166 15.56 0.66 -21.94
CA VAL A 166 14.17 0.99 -22.16
C VAL A 166 14.17 2.11 -23.21
N PRO A 167 13.29 2.10 -24.23
CA PRO A 167 13.06 3.29 -25.04
C PRO A 167 12.83 4.46 -24.07
N PRO A 168 13.52 5.60 -24.24
CA PRO A 168 13.64 6.57 -23.17
C PRO A 168 12.25 6.96 -22.70
N GLY A 169 11.94 6.67 -21.43
CA GLY A 169 10.72 7.17 -20.83
C GLY A 169 10.80 8.70 -20.77
N GLU A 170 9.69 9.38 -20.44
CA GLU A 170 9.73 10.83 -20.16
C GLU A 170 10.90 11.20 -19.23
N ILE A 171 11.27 10.31 -18.31
CA ILE A 171 12.37 10.48 -17.36
C ILE A 171 13.75 10.39 -18.03
N ASP A 172 13.93 9.51 -19.00
CA ASP A 172 15.19 9.41 -19.74
C ASP A 172 15.32 10.54 -20.77
N GLU A 173 14.20 11.04 -21.31
CA GLU A 173 14.17 12.29 -22.10
C GLU A 173 14.51 13.50 -21.22
N ILE A 174 13.98 13.58 -19.99
CA ILE A 174 14.31 14.61 -19.01
C ILE A 174 15.78 14.50 -18.59
N GLN A 175 16.29 13.30 -18.37
CA GLN A 175 17.70 13.08 -18.03
C GLN A 175 18.61 13.51 -19.17
N ALA A 176 18.32 13.09 -20.40
CA ALA A 176 19.09 13.52 -21.57
C ALA A 176 19.04 15.05 -21.73
N ALA A 177 17.89 15.69 -21.50
CA ALA A 177 17.75 17.14 -21.53
C ALA A 177 18.53 17.85 -20.40
N LEU A 178 18.57 17.26 -19.20
CA LEU A 178 19.35 17.75 -18.07
C LEU A 178 20.85 17.59 -18.31
N GLU A 179 21.29 16.44 -18.82
CA GLU A 179 22.67 16.17 -19.16
C GLU A 179 23.18 17.11 -20.25
N GLN A 180 22.35 17.37 -21.25
CA GLN A 180 22.65 18.29 -22.34
C GLN A 180 22.78 19.75 -21.88
N ARG A 181 22.16 20.13 -20.75
CA ARG A 181 22.16 21.50 -20.23
C ARG A 181 23.10 21.74 -19.06
N PHE A 182 23.38 20.72 -18.26
CA PHE A 182 24.13 20.83 -17.00
C PHE A 182 25.37 19.91 -16.92
N GLY A 183 25.62 19.05 -17.92
CA GLY A 183 26.76 18.14 -17.94
C GLY A 183 26.44 16.77 -17.33
N ASP A 184 27.40 16.12 -16.68
CA ASP A 184 27.19 14.78 -16.10
C ASP A 184 26.22 14.82 -14.90
N VAL A 185 25.00 14.28 -15.08
CA VAL A 185 23.94 14.28 -14.05
C VAL A 185 23.74 12.86 -13.54
N GLN A 186 24.14 12.61 -12.29
CA GLN A 186 23.93 11.32 -11.67
C GLN A 186 22.52 11.19 -11.08
N ARG A 187 21.75 10.23 -11.60
CA ARG A 187 20.46 9.80 -11.05
C ARG A 187 20.71 9.02 -9.77
N ARG A 188 20.27 9.55 -8.62
CA ARG A 188 20.57 8.95 -7.31
C ARG A 188 19.53 7.94 -6.83
N ASP A 189 18.26 8.14 -7.17
CA ASP A 189 17.18 7.21 -6.79
C ASP A 189 15.93 7.45 -7.63
N PHE A 190 15.15 6.39 -7.89
CA PHE A 190 13.86 6.48 -8.59
C PHE A 190 12.89 5.43 -8.07
N ALA A 191 11.69 5.88 -7.67
CA ALA A 191 10.59 5.01 -7.28
C ALA A 191 9.29 5.50 -7.91
N THR A 192 8.61 4.64 -8.66
CA THR A 192 7.24 4.90 -9.15
C THR A 192 6.30 3.88 -8.55
N VAL A 193 5.19 4.38 -8.01
CA VAL A 193 4.12 3.56 -7.46
C VAL A 193 2.87 3.71 -8.31
N THR A 194 2.33 2.57 -8.76
CA THR A 194 1.07 2.52 -9.51
C THR A 194 -0.12 2.83 -8.60
N GLY A 195 -1.19 3.40 -9.17
CA GLY A 195 -2.39 3.77 -8.40
C GLY A 195 -3.04 2.60 -7.64
N THR A 196 -3.00 1.39 -8.22
CA THR A 196 -3.51 0.17 -7.58
C THR A 196 -2.72 -0.17 -6.31
N VAL A 197 -1.39 -0.23 -6.39
CA VAL A 197 -0.49 -0.51 -5.26
C VAL A 197 -0.70 0.51 -4.13
N SER A 198 -0.85 1.79 -4.49
CA SER A 198 -1.11 2.87 -3.52
C SER A 198 -2.45 2.66 -2.79
N SER A 199 -3.50 2.27 -3.51
CA SER A 199 -4.82 1.99 -2.90
C SER A 199 -4.81 0.78 -1.97
N GLU A 200 -4.03 -0.25 -2.33
CA GLU A 200 -3.87 -1.44 -1.51
C GLU A 200 -3.08 -1.17 -0.25
N ILE A 201 -1.95 -0.44 -0.35
CA ILE A 201 -1.16 0.00 0.79
C ILE A 201 -2.03 0.80 1.76
N GLY A 202 -2.85 1.73 1.26
CA GLY A 202 -3.79 2.49 2.07
C GLY A 202 -4.80 1.59 2.81
N ARG A 203 -5.42 0.63 2.10
CA ARG A 203 -6.37 -0.33 2.69
C ARG A 203 -5.72 -1.19 3.76
N TYR A 204 -4.57 -1.79 3.48
CA TYR A 204 -3.86 -2.65 4.42
C TYR A 204 -3.40 -1.88 5.65
N SER A 205 -2.97 -0.64 5.50
CA SER A 205 -2.60 0.24 6.61
C SER A 205 -3.78 0.53 7.54
N ALA A 206 -4.95 0.84 6.96
CA ALA A 206 -6.16 1.05 7.74
C ALA A 206 -6.58 -0.20 8.53
N ILE A 207 -6.51 -1.38 7.89
CA ILE A 207 -6.79 -2.66 8.54
C ILE A 207 -5.77 -2.92 9.66
N ALA A 208 -4.47 -2.71 9.41
CA ALA A 208 -3.41 -2.94 10.40
C ALA A 208 -3.60 -2.06 11.65
N VAL A 209 -3.93 -0.77 11.47
CA VAL A 209 -4.24 0.14 12.59
C VAL A 209 -5.49 -0.32 13.36
N ALA A 210 -6.55 -0.73 12.67
CA ALA A 210 -7.77 -1.23 13.31
C ALA A 210 -7.52 -2.52 14.11
N VAL A 211 -6.77 -3.46 13.53
CA VAL A 211 -6.37 -4.71 14.19
C VAL A 211 -5.49 -4.42 15.40
N ALA A 212 -4.51 -3.51 15.29
CA ALA A 212 -3.67 -3.09 16.40
C ALA A 212 -4.50 -2.48 17.54
N ALA A 213 -5.43 -1.56 17.23
CA ALA A 213 -6.33 -0.97 18.22
C ALA A 213 -7.20 -2.02 18.91
N ALA A 214 -7.75 -2.98 18.17
CA ALA A 214 -8.52 -4.09 18.74
C ALA A 214 -7.65 -5.00 19.63
N ALA A 215 -6.44 -5.34 19.18
CA ALA A 215 -5.49 -6.14 19.96
C ALA A 215 -5.09 -5.45 21.26
N ILE A 216 -4.84 -4.13 21.22
CA ILE A 216 -4.54 -3.32 22.41
C ILE A 216 -5.73 -3.30 23.37
N LEU A 217 -6.96 -3.09 22.86
CA LEU A 217 -8.16 -3.12 23.67
C LEU A 217 -8.32 -4.47 24.39
N VAL A 218 -8.16 -5.58 23.66
CA VAL A 218 -8.26 -6.93 24.22
C VAL A 218 -7.14 -7.15 25.24
N TYR A 219 -5.90 -6.81 24.90
CA TYR A 219 -4.75 -6.97 25.78
C TYR A 219 -4.92 -6.21 27.09
N ILE A 220 -5.26 -4.91 27.05
CA ILE A 220 -5.50 -4.11 28.26
C ILE A 220 -6.70 -4.66 29.03
N SER A 221 -7.79 -5.03 28.35
CA SER A 221 -8.97 -5.60 29.03
C SER A 221 -8.62 -6.91 29.77
N LEU A 222 -7.73 -7.74 29.22
CA LEU A 222 -7.25 -8.97 29.85
C LEU A 222 -6.23 -8.70 30.97
N ALA A 223 -5.28 -7.78 30.75
CA ALA A 223 -4.27 -7.41 31.73
C ALA A 223 -4.90 -6.81 33.01
N PHE A 224 -5.96 -6.02 32.84
CA PHE A 224 -6.67 -5.35 33.94
C PHE A 224 -7.94 -6.07 34.40
N ARG A 225 -8.06 -7.38 34.11
CA ARG A 225 -9.26 -8.20 34.41
C ARG A 225 -9.70 -8.22 35.88
N LYS A 226 -8.79 -7.93 36.81
CA LYS A 226 -9.06 -7.90 38.26
C LYS A 226 -9.78 -6.62 38.70
N VAL A 227 -9.78 -5.58 37.87
CA VAL A 227 -10.49 -4.33 38.15
C VAL A 227 -11.98 -4.52 37.89
N ARG A 228 -12.81 -3.78 38.63
CA ARG A 228 -14.28 -3.85 38.59
C ARG A 228 -14.86 -3.70 37.18
N ARG A 229 -14.19 -2.99 36.26
CA ARG A 229 -14.59 -2.77 34.85
C ARG A 229 -13.38 -2.69 33.90
N PRO A 230 -12.80 -3.83 33.47
CA PRO A 230 -11.54 -3.86 32.71
C PRO A 230 -11.62 -3.22 31.32
N TRP A 231 -12.72 -3.45 30.61
CA TRP A 231 -12.99 -2.89 29.27
C TRP A 231 -12.95 -1.35 29.18
N ARG A 232 -13.17 -0.63 30.30
CA ARG A 232 -13.09 0.84 30.34
C ARG A 232 -11.66 1.34 30.14
N TYR A 233 -10.68 0.64 30.74
CA TYR A 233 -9.27 0.95 30.60
C TYR A 233 -8.82 0.74 29.15
N GLY A 234 -9.19 -0.40 28.55
CA GLY A 234 -8.89 -0.67 27.15
C GLY A 234 -9.49 0.37 26.21
N THR A 235 -10.75 0.74 26.40
CA THR A 235 -11.41 1.72 25.53
C THR A 235 -10.86 3.14 25.72
N ALA A 236 -10.54 3.55 26.95
CA ALA A 236 -9.90 4.84 27.21
C ALA A 236 -8.53 4.94 26.54
N ALA A 237 -7.74 3.86 26.55
CA ALA A 237 -6.48 3.77 25.83
C ALA A 237 -6.68 3.88 24.31
N VAL A 238 -7.65 3.16 23.72
CA VAL A 238 -7.92 3.27 22.28
C VAL A 238 -8.35 4.67 21.88
N ILE A 239 -9.15 5.37 22.69
CA ILE A 239 -9.53 6.76 22.42
C ILE A 239 -8.30 7.67 22.37
N ALA A 240 -7.35 7.50 23.30
CA ALA A 240 -6.09 8.25 23.27
C ALA A 240 -5.25 7.92 22.03
N LEU A 241 -5.20 6.66 21.58
CA LEU A 241 -4.48 6.29 20.36
C LEU A 241 -5.09 6.87 19.10
N ILE A 242 -6.42 6.92 19.02
CA ILE A 242 -7.12 7.57 17.91
C ILE A 242 -6.75 9.06 17.89
N TYR A 243 -6.71 9.71 19.06
CA TYR A 243 -6.25 11.09 19.15
C TYR A 243 -4.82 11.26 18.63
N ASP A 244 -3.87 10.40 19.02
CA ASP A 244 -2.48 10.49 18.56
C ASP A 244 -2.37 10.32 17.03
N ALA A 245 -3.05 9.31 16.48
CA ALA A 245 -3.05 9.05 15.05
C ALA A 245 -3.66 10.22 14.25
N LEU A 246 -4.72 10.84 14.76
CA LEU A 246 -5.34 12.01 14.13
C LEU A 246 -4.43 13.24 14.16
N ILE A 247 -3.67 13.44 15.23
CA ILE A 247 -2.69 14.55 15.31
C ILE A 247 -1.58 14.35 14.27
N VAL A 248 -1.03 13.13 14.18
CA VAL A 248 -0.01 12.80 13.16
C VAL A 248 -0.57 12.98 11.75
N LEU A 249 -1.75 12.42 11.46
CA LEU A 249 -2.37 12.50 10.13
C LEU A 249 -2.73 13.95 9.76
N GLY A 250 -3.28 14.72 10.71
CA GLY A 250 -3.63 16.12 10.51
C GLY A 250 -2.41 16.99 10.22
N LEU A 251 -1.30 16.77 10.95
CA LEU A 251 -0.05 17.49 10.70
C LEU A 251 0.56 17.11 9.36
N PHE A 252 0.58 15.83 9.00
CA PHE A 252 1.09 15.38 7.70
C PHE A 252 0.22 15.86 6.53
N SER A 253 -1.10 15.96 6.72
CA SER A 253 -2.00 16.59 5.74
C SER A 253 -1.65 18.08 5.52
N LEU A 254 -1.32 18.80 6.60
CA LEU A 254 -0.87 20.19 6.50
C LEU A 254 0.51 20.31 5.85
N LEU A 255 1.46 19.45 6.22
CA LEU A 255 2.81 19.40 5.63
C LEU A 255 2.77 19.00 4.16
N GLY A 256 1.84 18.13 3.74
CA GLY A 256 1.58 17.83 2.35
C GLY A 256 1.21 19.08 1.54
N LYS A 257 0.38 19.97 2.12
CA LYS A 257 -0.01 21.22 1.47
C LYS A 257 1.10 22.28 1.42
N VAL A 258 1.93 22.37 2.45
CA VAL A 258 2.93 23.45 2.61
C VAL A 258 4.31 23.06 2.04
N ARG A 259 4.72 21.80 2.20
CA ARG A 259 6.04 21.28 1.84
C ARG A 259 6.00 20.14 0.82
N GLY A 260 4.82 19.72 0.37
CA GLY A 260 4.70 18.57 -0.54
C GLY A 260 5.11 17.25 0.10
N THR A 261 5.04 17.13 1.44
CA THR A 261 5.39 15.88 2.12
C THR A 261 4.39 14.78 1.76
N GLU A 262 4.89 13.68 1.22
CA GLU A 262 4.10 12.54 0.79
C GLU A 262 3.87 11.56 1.93
N VAL A 263 2.75 10.83 1.85
CA VAL A 263 2.46 9.69 2.72
C VAL A 263 2.98 8.44 2.03
N ASP A 264 4.21 8.08 2.36
CA ASP A 264 4.91 6.90 1.86
C ASP A 264 4.75 5.69 2.82
N THR A 265 5.32 4.55 2.44
CA THR A 265 5.33 3.36 3.29
C THR A 265 6.05 3.61 4.63
N SER A 266 7.08 4.46 4.65
CA SER A 266 7.81 4.85 5.86
C SER A 266 6.92 5.59 6.85
N PHE A 267 6.00 6.44 6.38
CA PHE A 267 4.99 7.09 7.22
C PHE A 267 4.12 6.06 7.95
N ILE A 268 3.64 5.04 7.25
CA ILE A 268 2.79 3.99 7.81
C ILE A 268 3.52 3.20 8.89
N VAL A 269 4.77 2.80 8.62
CA VAL A 269 5.62 2.11 9.60
C VAL A 269 5.84 2.99 10.83
N GLY A 270 6.08 4.29 10.63
CA GLY A 270 6.15 5.27 11.71
C GLY A 270 4.88 5.33 12.53
N LEU A 271 3.71 5.39 11.89
CA LEU A 271 2.42 5.50 12.56
C LEU A 271 2.11 4.25 13.42
N LEU A 272 2.36 3.06 12.89
CA LEU A 272 2.23 1.81 13.67
C LEU A 272 3.18 1.79 14.87
N THR A 273 4.40 2.31 14.70
CA THR A 273 5.38 2.40 15.79
C THR A 273 4.92 3.37 16.87
N VAL A 274 4.35 4.53 16.50
CA VAL A 274 3.76 5.49 17.44
C VAL A 274 2.62 4.85 18.24
N ILE A 275 1.74 4.08 17.58
CA ILE A 275 0.64 3.39 18.27
C ILE A 275 1.19 2.44 19.35
N GLY A 276 2.22 1.65 19.03
CA GLY A 276 2.86 0.75 20.00
C GLY A 276 3.53 1.51 21.15
N PHE A 277 4.24 2.60 20.84
CA PHE A 277 4.95 3.38 21.85
C PHE A 277 3.99 4.16 22.77
N SER A 278 2.94 4.78 22.23
CA SER A 278 2.00 5.61 23.00
C SER A 278 1.21 4.82 24.05
N VAL A 279 0.90 3.56 23.77
CA VAL A 279 0.23 2.67 24.73
C VAL A 279 1.05 2.46 26.00
N HIS A 280 2.39 2.44 25.90
CA HIS A 280 3.25 2.07 27.02
C HIS A 280 3.05 2.99 28.23
N ASP A 281 3.04 4.31 28.03
CA ASP A 281 2.83 5.27 29.11
C ASP A 281 1.41 5.18 29.69
N THR A 282 0.42 4.95 28.83
CA THR A 282 -0.98 4.73 29.26
C THR A 282 -1.08 3.50 30.18
N ILE A 283 -0.39 2.41 29.85
CA ILE A 283 -0.35 1.19 30.69
C ILE A 283 0.29 1.48 32.04
N VAL A 284 1.41 2.22 32.07
CA VAL A 284 2.12 2.54 33.32
C VAL A 284 1.22 3.36 34.26
N VAL A 285 0.54 4.38 33.74
CA VAL A 285 -0.40 5.20 34.52
C VAL A 285 -1.55 4.32 35.04
N PHE A 286 -2.16 3.51 34.17
CA PHE A 286 -3.28 2.65 34.53
C PHE A 286 -2.92 1.54 35.52
N ASP A 287 -1.72 0.98 35.41
CA ASP A 287 -1.18 0.01 36.38
C ASP A 287 -1.04 0.64 37.76
N ARG A 288 -0.55 1.88 37.83
CA ARG A 288 -0.45 2.60 39.10
C ARG A 288 -1.82 2.92 39.71
N VAL A 289 -2.80 3.30 38.88
CA VAL A 289 -4.20 3.49 39.32
C VAL A 289 -4.77 2.20 39.87
N ARG A 290 -4.56 1.07 39.19
CA ARG A 290 -4.97 -0.26 39.68
C ARG A 290 -4.34 -0.54 41.04
N GLU A 291 -3.02 -0.40 41.16
CA GLU A 291 -2.28 -0.71 42.39
C GLU A 291 -2.81 0.08 43.58
N LYS A 292 -3.09 1.38 43.41
CA LYS A 292 -3.66 2.21 44.49
C LYS A 292 -5.04 1.72 44.92
N LEU A 293 -5.91 1.40 43.97
CA LEU A 293 -7.27 0.92 44.27
C LEU A 293 -7.31 -0.50 44.83
N GLU A 294 -6.30 -1.33 44.51
CA GLU A 294 -6.11 -2.65 45.13
C GLU A 294 -5.65 -2.53 46.59
N HIS A 295 -4.84 -1.52 46.91
CA HIS A 295 -4.33 -1.30 48.28
C HIS A 295 -5.34 -0.55 49.17
N ASP A 296 -6.03 0.45 48.64
CA ASP A 296 -7.08 1.20 49.33
C ASP A 296 -8.37 1.26 48.48
N PRO A 297 -9.31 0.31 48.70
CA PRO A 297 -10.58 0.26 47.97
C PRO A 297 -11.54 1.42 48.27
N TYR A 298 -11.30 2.21 49.32
CA TYR A 298 -12.16 3.32 49.73
C TYR A 298 -11.68 4.68 49.20
N LEU A 299 -10.46 4.73 48.64
CA LEU A 299 -9.91 5.93 48.03
C LEU A 299 -10.82 6.40 46.86
N PRO A 300 -11.24 7.68 46.82
CA PRO A 300 -11.97 8.22 45.69
C PRO A 300 -11.21 8.01 44.38
N PHE A 301 -11.92 7.55 43.34
CA PHE A 301 -11.30 7.17 42.07
C PHE A 301 -10.49 8.31 41.44
N GLU A 302 -10.99 9.54 41.52
CA GLU A 302 -10.34 10.75 41.03
C GLU A 302 -9.01 11.04 41.75
N GLU A 303 -8.98 10.83 43.06
CA GLU A 303 -7.79 11.02 43.89
C GLU A 303 -6.75 9.93 43.59
N ALA A 304 -7.20 8.68 43.41
CA ALA A 304 -6.35 7.58 42.96
C ALA A 304 -5.70 7.88 41.60
N VAL A 305 -6.46 8.44 40.64
CA VAL A 305 -5.94 8.83 39.33
C VAL A 305 -4.94 9.98 39.44
N ASN A 306 -5.28 11.05 40.16
CA ASN A 306 -4.42 12.22 40.29
C ASN A 306 -3.07 11.88 40.98
N ALA A 307 -3.13 11.06 42.04
CA ALA A 307 -1.93 10.60 42.73
C ALA A 307 -1.06 9.71 41.80
N SER A 308 -1.68 8.79 41.06
CA SER A 308 -0.97 7.94 40.10
C SER A 308 -0.31 8.71 38.97
N LEU A 309 -0.98 9.75 38.44
CA LEU A 309 -0.40 10.63 37.43
C LEU A 309 0.86 11.33 37.96
N THR A 310 0.79 11.88 39.17
CA THR A 310 1.93 12.57 39.79
C THR A 310 3.11 11.63 40.03
N GLU A 311 2.86 10.40 40.49
CA GLU A 311 3.90 9.42 40.77
C GLU A 311 4.57 8.84 39.51
N THR A 312 3.84 8.77 38.39
CA THR A 312 4.34 8.19 37.14
C THR A 312 4.92 9.22 36.16
N LEU A 313 4.59 10.51 36.34
CA LEU A 313 4.97 11.62 35.46
C LEU A 313 6.48 11.65 35.14
N GLY A 314 7.32 11.49 36.16
CA GLY A 314 8.78 11.54 35.99
C GLY A 314 9.31 10.44 35.06
N ARG A 315 8.75 9.23 35.15
CA ARG A 315 9.13 8.10 34.29
C ARG A 315 8.67 8.33 32.85
N SER A 316 7.42 8.74 32.65
CA SER A 316 6.85 8.99 31.31
C SER A 316 7.57 10.12 30.59
N LEU A 317 7.84 11.23 31.29
CA LEU A 317 8.63 12.34 30.73
C LEU A 317 10.06 11.93 30.40
N THR A 318 10.72 11.15 31.26
CA THR A 318 12.11 10.72 30.98
C THR A 318 12.18 9.80 29.77
N THR A 319 11.24 8.86 29.65
CA THR A 319 11.18 7.90 28.53
C THR A 319 10.90 8.61 27.22
N SER A 320 9.94 9.53 27.19
CA SER A 320 9.63 10.32 26.00
C SER A 320 10.75 11.28 25.63
N LEU A 321 11.33 12.02 26.59
CA LEU A 321 12.42 12.96 26.32
C LEU A 321 13.67 12.26 25.77
N THR A 322 14.07 11.12 26.32
CA THR A 322 15.24 10.37 25.79
C THR A 322 15.03 9.95 24.34
N VAL A 323 13.83 9.49 23.99
CA VAL A 323 13.51 9.13 22.60
C VAL A 323 13.41 10.37 21.71
N ILE A 324 12.80 11.47 22.17
CA ILE A 324 12.72 12.74 21.45
C ILE A 324 14.12 13.27 21.15
N PHE A 325 15.04 13.31 22.12
CA PHE A 325 16.40 13.76 21.90
C PHE A 325 17.13 12.90 20.86
N THR A 326 16.93 11.58 20.91
CA THR A 326 17.52 10.65 19.94
C THR A 326 16.97 10.89 18.54
N ILE A 327 15.64 11.02 18.40
CA ILE A 327 14.99 11.29 17.11
C ILE A 327 15.40 12.64 16.55
N VAL A 328 15.49 13.68 17.39
CA VAL A 328 15.93 15.01 16.95
C VAL A 328 17.37 14.97 16.44
N ALA A 329 18.28 14.29 17.14
CA ALA A 329 19.64 14.08 16.65
C ALA A 329 19.66 13.34 15.30
N MET A 330 18.84 12.29 15.16
CA MET A 330 18.70 11.57 13.89
C MET A 330 18.01 12.39 12.79
N LEU A 331 17.13 13.34 13.11
CA LEU A 331 16.53 14.25 12.14
C LEU A 331 17.51 15.31 11.64
N LEU A 332 18.46 15.72 12.48
CA LEU A 332 19.50 16.69 12.12
C LEU A 332 20.66 16.06 11.34
N ILE A 333 21.02 14.82 11.68
CA ILE A 333 22.19 14.11 11.12
C ILE A 333 21.80 13.10 10.04
N GLY A 334 20.59 12.53 10.12
CA GLY A 334 20.12 11.47 9.23
C GLY A 334 19.80 11.95 7.81
N GLY A 335 19.77 10.99 6.89
CA GLY A 335 19.44 11.24 5.48
C GLY A 335 17.94 11.46 5.23
N GLU A 336 17.61 11.91 4.02
CA GLU A 336 16.21 12.21 3.63
C GLU A 336 15.30 10.97 3.66
N THR A 337 15.85 9.79 3.40
CA THR A 337 15.10 8.52 3.31
C THR A 337 14.36 8.12 4.59
N ILE A 338 14.86 8.52 5.77
CA ILE A 338 14.24 8.22 7.07
C ILE A 338 13.53 9.43 7.69
N ARG A 339 13.57 10.59 7.02
CA ARG A 339 13.11 11.84 7.59
C ARG A 339 11.62 11.83 7.88
N ASN A 340 10.80 11.33 6.95
CA ASN A 340 9.36 11.21 7.13
C ASN A 340 9.01 10.27 8.29
N PHE A 341 9.67 9.12 8.37
CA PHE A 341 9.53 8.17 9.47
C PHE A 341 9.84 8.82 10.83
N LEU A 342 10.98 9.49 10.94
CA LEU A 342 11.40 10.17 12.16
C LEU A 342 10.48 11.34 12.54
N LEU A 343 9.94 12.08 11.55
CA LEU A 343 8.95 13.13 11.79
C LEU A 343 7.65 12.56 12.35
N VAL A 344 7.17 11.42 11.83
CA VAL A 344 6.01 10.72 12.39
C VAL A 344 6.27 10.32 13.83
N LEU A 345 7.41 9.69 14.12
CA LEU A 345 7.77 9.30 15.48
C LEU A 345 7.85 10.51 16.42
N LEU A 346 8.50 11.59 16.01
CA LEU A 346 8.64 12.80 16.82
C LEU A 346 7.27 13.36 17.23
N VAL A 347 6.39 13.56 16.25
CA VAL A 347 5.07 14.15 16.46
C VAL A 347 4.20 13.21 17.27
N GLY A 348 4.23 11.92 16.94
CA GLY A 348 3.45 10.90 17.62
C GLY A 348 3.87 10.68 19.06
N ILE A 349 5.17 10.73 19.38
CA ILE A 349 5.65 10.61 20.75
C ILE A 349 5.26 11.84 21.56
N VAL A 350 5.43 13.05 21.02
CA VAL A 350 5.01 14.28 21.70
C VAL A 350 3.50 14.26 21.98
N ALA A 351 2.69 13.86 20.99
CA ALA A 351 1.25 13.71 21.15
C ALA A 351 0.89 12.62 22.18
N GLY A 352 1.54 11.46 22.12
CA GLY A 352 1.29 10.30 22.98
C GLY A 352 1.67 10.53 24.44
N THR A 353 2.77 11.25 24.70
CA THR A 353 3.14 11.66 26.06
C THR A 353 2.07 12.57 26.66
N TYR A 354 1.52 13.49 25.88
CA TYR A 354 0.41 14.32 26.33
C TYR A 354 -0.88 13.51 26.51
N SER A 355 -1.22 12.65 25.55
CA SER A 355 -2.51 11.95 25.52
C SER A 355 -2.62 10.91 26.64
N SER A 356 -1.54 10.20 26.99
CA SER A 356 -1.53 9.26 28.12
C SER A 356 -1.83 9.96 29.45
N ILE A 357 -1.26 11.15 29.67
CA ILE A 357 -1.41 11.92 30.92
C ILE A 357 -2.75 12.68 30.93
N GLY A 358 -3.08 13.38 29.86
CA GLY A 358 -4.16 14.36 29.82
C GLY A 358 -5.46 13.89 29.16
N VAL A 359 -5.43 12.83 28.34
CA VAL A 359 -6.61 12.32 27.62
C VAL A 359 -7.07 10.98 28.20
N ALA A 360 -6.20 9.97 28.21
CA ALA A 360 -6.56 8.61 28.63
C ALA A 360 -7.07 8.57 30.08
N SER A 361 -6.36 9.21 31.01
CA SER A 361 -6.72 9.29 32.42
C SER A 361 -8.06 10.01 32.64
N GLN A 362 -8.29 11.12 31.93
CA GLN A 362 -9.50 11.94 32.06
C GLN A 362 -10.72 11.26 31.45
N VAL A 363 -10.54 10.59 30.29
CA VAL A 363 -11.58 9.75 29.69
C VAL A 363 -11.99 8.64 30.65
N LEU A 364 -11.02 8.02 31.34
CA LEU A 364 -11.29 6.98 32.32
C LEU A 364 -12.09 7.51 33.52
N VAL A 365 -11.70 8.66 34.09
CA VAL A 365 -12.42 9.33 35.20
C VAL A 365 -13.84 9.72 34.79
N ALA A 366 -14.00 10.41 33.65
CA ALA A 366 -15.30 10.83 33.14
C ALA A 366 -16.25 9.64 32.91
N TRP A 367 -15.71 8.48 32.56
CA TRP A 367 -16.51 7.27 32.40
C TRP A 367 -16.89 6.63 33.73
N GLU A 368 -15.99 6.63 34.72
CA GLU A 368 -16.29 6.12 36.05
C GLU A 368 -17.40 6.93 36.72
N ASN A 369 -17.35 8.26 36.60
CA ASN A 369 -18.32 9.21 37.13
C ASN A 369 -19.66 9.26 36.37
N ARG A 370 -19.83 8.46 35.31
CA ARG A 370 -20.99 8.48 34.38
C ARG A 370 -21.22 9.84 33.70
N ASP A 371 -20.21 10.70 33.61
CA ASP A 371 -20.31 12.00 32.96
C ASP A 371 -20.58 11.87 31.47
N LEU A 372 -19.98 10.87 30.83
CA LEU A 372 -20.27 10.51 29.44
C LEU A 372 -21.76 10.18 29.23
N ALA A 373 -22.40 9.46 30.15
CA ALA A 373 -23.82 9.13 30.05
C ALA A 373 -24.75 10.35 30.32
N ARG A 374 -24.28 11.34 31.07
CA ARG A 374 -24.97 12.63 31.26
C ARG A 374 -24.83 13.50 30.00
N PHE A 375 -23.64 13.58 29.43
CA PHE A 375 -23.35 14.30 28.20
C PHE A 375 -24.14 13.75 26.99
N TRP A 376 -24.15 12.42 26.81
CA TRP A 376 -24.91 11.78 25.74
C TRP A 376 -26.44 11.90 25.90
N ARG A 377 -26.96 11.94 27.14
CA ARG A 377 -28.39 12.26 27.38
C ARG A 377 -28.72 13.70 27.00
N LYS A 378 -27.83 14.64 27.35
CA LYS A 378 -27.96 16.05 26.99
C LYS A 378 -27.89 16.27 25.47
N LEU A 379 -27.02 15.54 24.76
CA LEU A 379 -26.91 15.57 23.30
C LEU A 379 -28.14 14.98 22.58
N ARG A 380 -28.77 13.95 23.18
CA ARG A 380 -30.02 13.35 22.66
C ARG A 380 -31.28 14.12 23.04
N GLY A 381 -31.16 15.32 23.63
CA GLY A 381 -32.31 16.14 24.02
C GLY A 381 -33.16 15.58 25.15
N LEU A 382 -32.68 14.56 25.89
CA LEU A 382 -33.35 14.04 27.07
C LEU A 382 -32.94 14.87 28.29
N THR A 383 -33.31 16.15 28.30
CA THR A 383 -33.42 16.91 29.55
C THR A 383 -34.58 16.32 30.34
N GLU A 384 -34.33 15.97 31.60
CA GLU A 384 -35.39 15.64 32.55
C GLU A 384 -36.45 16.76 32.48
N GLU A 385 -37.67 16.40 32.08
CA GLU A 385 -38.86 17.21 32.36
C GLU A 385 -38.87 17.51 33.86
N GLU A 386 -38.82 18.81 34.15
CA GLU A 386 -39.54 19.45 35.23
C GLU A 386 -39.58 18.70 36.58
N ARG A 387 -38.59 19.00 37.43
CA ARG A 387 -38.91 19.14 38.85
C ARG A 387 -39.91 20.29 38.99
N HIS A 388 -41.19 19.97 38.94
CA HIS A 388 -42.26 20.86 39.37
C HIS A 388 -42.13 21.08 40.90
N PRO A 389 -42.00 22.31 41.40
CA PRO A 389 -42.40 22.64 42.76
C PRO A 389 -43.90 22.96 42.72
N ALA A 390 -44.73 22.08 43.25
CA ALA A 390 -46.12 22.36 43.57
C ALA A 390 -46.39 21.66 44.91
N ALA A 391 -46.94 22.27 45.95
CA ALA A 391 -47.27 23.64 46.23
C ALA A 391 -47.30 23.73 47.76
N GLU A 392 -46.91 24.87 48.31
CA GLU A 392 -47.30 25.26 49.66
C GLU A 392 -48.81 25.59 49.64
N VAL A 393 -49.46 25.43 50.80
CA VAL A 393 -50.86 25.81 51.16
C VAL A 393 -51.94 24.72 51.01
N ALA A 394 -52.16 23.98 52.10
CA ALA A 394 -53.36 24.08 52.95
C ALA A 394 -53.08 23.51 54.35
#